data_AF-A0A1F3KTA5-F1
#
_entry.id   AF-A0A1F3KTA5-F1
#
_cell.length_a   1.000
_cell.length_b   1.000
_cell.length_c   1.000
_cell.angle_alpha   90.00
_cell.angle_beta   90.00
_cell.angle_gamma   90.00
#
_symmetry.space_group_name_H-M   'P 1'
#
loop_
_entity.id
_entity.type
_entity.pdbx_description
1 polymer ?
#
loop_
_entity_poly.entity_id
_entity_poly.type
_entity_poly.pdbx_seq_one_letter_code
_entity_poly.pdbx_strand_id
1 'polypeptide(L)'
;MTDGQNNYVNMTDAVLAAMQKYNSIWTGNAKVAAAVAAVTSVNNTIKSTAGSQAQVNQGPTTNKHNLWVIAAKKADQVCAAVKAYADDINDVTLAAAINFTYKRLLRGSANEAIISMKAIHDKAAAISINLLTPFMITAADITELQTAITDFANATPMKRVMVSNASAATGQLPTLFTTQRSQLKKLDNLMNTYRVSQPTFVETYFNARKIINLGKSQQAVELHLLPKHFEGAFGMKINDGDTFTVRNHSATDLFVYLTDTPETLPTVQGVCVRGDVDIKLIVPKDFGGVFGHWLLLYNPSNIDDVHVTVIHAHGKSASGAQDLGNVYNK
;
A
#
# COMPACT_ATOMS: atom_id res chain seq x y z
N MET A 1 -7.44 -3.67 4.34
CA MET A 1 -8.84 -4.05 4.07
C MET A 1 -8.91 -4.78 2.74
N THR A 2 -9.88 -5.69 2.57
CA THR A 2 -10.16 -6.33 1.27
C THR A 2 -11.09 -5.46 0.41
N ASP A 3 -11.15 -5.70 -0.89
CA ASP A 3 -12.05 -4.96 -1.80
C ASP A 3 -13.51 -5.06 -1.38
N GLY A 4 -13.94 -6.24 -0.91
CA GLY A 4 -15.30 -6.42 -0.37
C GLY A 4 -15.56 -5.60 0.90
N GLN A 5 -14.57 -5.42 1.76
CA GLN A 5 -14.68 -4.55 2.94
C GLN A 5 -14.77 -3.07 2.54
N ASN A 6 -14.01 -2.65 1.52
CA ASN A 6 -14.08 -1.28 0.98
C ASN A 6 -15.46 -1.00 0.37
N ASN A 7 -15.97 -1.92 -0.46
CA ASN A 7 -17.31 -1.79 -1.05
C ASN A 7 -18.41 -1.73 0.03
N TYR A 8 -18.24 -2.46 1.14
CA TYR A 8 -19.16 -2.41 2.27
C TYR A 8 -19.13 -1.06 3.03
N VAL A 9 -17.94 -0.49 3.24
CA VAL A 9 -17.79 0.86 3.82
C VAL A 9 -18.42 1.90 2.90
N ASN A 10 -18.17 1.83 1.59
CA ASN A 10 -18.77 2.75 0.61
C ASN A 10 -20.30 2.65 0.60
N MET A 11 -20.86 1.43 0.67
CA MET A 11 -22.30 1.23 0.82
C MET A 11 -22.83 1.86 2.13
N THR A 12 -22.10 1.69 3.23
CA THR A 12 -22.48 2.32 4.51
C THR A 12 -22.47 3.84 4.42
N ASP A 13 -21.48 4.43 3.75
CA ASP A 13 -21.41 5.88 3.52
C ASP A 13 -22.58 6.37 2.67
N ALA A 14 -22.96 5.63 1.61
CA ALA A 14 -24.12 5.94 0.79
C ALA A 14 -25.43 5.91 1.61
N VAL A 15 -25.57 4.94 2.53
CA VAL A 15 -26.72 4.85 3.44
C VAL A 15 -26.77 6.06 4.38
N LEU A 16 -25.64 6.44 4.97
CA LEU A 16 -25.57 7.61 5.85
C LEU A 16 -25.88 8.92 5.09
N ALA A 17 -25.41 9.04 3.85
CA ALA A 17 -25.75 10.17 2.98
C ALA A 17 -27.25 10.19 2.64
N ALA A 18 -27.86 9.04 2.35
CA ALA A 18 -29.30 8.92 2.11
C ALA A 18 -30.11 9.30 3.37
N MET A 19 -29.69 8.86 4.56
CA MET A 19 -30.30 9.28 5.81
C MET A 19 -30.18 10.80 6.00
N GLN A 20 -29.01 11.38 5.74
CA GLN A 20 -28.81 12.82 5.87
C GLN A 20 -29.67 13.63 4.91
N LYS A 21 -29.91 13.15 3.69
CA LYS A 21 -30.81 13.78 2.72
C LYS A 21 -32.24 13.97 3.25
N TYR A 22 -32.72 13.02 4.05
CA TYR A 22 -34.09 13.03 4.61
C TYR A 22 -34.11 13.28 6.12
N ASN A 23 -33.12 14.02 6.63
CA ASN A 23 -32.93 14.28 8.06
C ASN A 23 -34.20 14.81 8.77
N SER A 24 -34.98 15.69 8.12
CA SER A 24 -36.22 16.24 8.67
C SER A 24 -37.32 15.19 8.92
N ILE A 25 -37.27 14.02 8.27
CA ILE A 25 -38.30 12.97 8.38
C ILE A 25 -38.10 12.10 9.62
N TRP A 26 -36.84 11.84 10.01
CA TRP A 26 -36.53 10.83 11.02
C TRP A 26 -35.91 11.38 12.31
N THR A 27 -35.41 12.62 12.33
CA THR A 27 -34.76 13.18 13.53
C THR A 27 -35.68 13.29 14.74
N GLY A 28 -36.99 13.50 14.52
CA GLY A 28 -37.99 13.46 15.59
C GLY A 28 -38.17 12.07 16.22
N ASN A 29 -37.71 11.00 15.56
CA ASN A 29 -37.75 9.64 16.10
C ASN A 29 -36.43 9.28 16.79
N ALA A 30 -36.44 9.36 18.12
CA ALA A 30 -35.26 9.10 18.95
C ALA A 30 -34.62 7.72 18.72
N LYS A 31 -35.41 6.69 18.36
CA LYS A 31 -34.87 5.34 18.07
C LYS A 31 -34.11 5.30 16.76
N VAL A 32 -34.59 6.00 15.73
CA VAL A 32 -33.89 6.10 14.45
C VAL A 32 -32.63 6.94 14.60
N ALA A 33 -32.72 8.08 15.28
CA ALA A 33 -31.57 8.94 15.54
C ALA A 33 -30.44 8.19 16.27
N ALA A 34 -30.78 7.40 17.30
CA ALA A 34 -29.81 6.56 18.01
C ALA A 34 -29.19 5.48 17.11
N ALA A 35 -29.98 4.84 16.23
CA ALA A 35 -29.48 3.83 15.30
C ALA A 35 -28.52 4.42 14.26
N VAL A 36 -28.84 5.60 13.69
CA VAL A 36 -27.96 6.33 12.75
C VAL A 36 -26.64 6.71 13.43
N ALA A 37 -26.71 7.22 14.66
CA ALA A 37 -25.50 7.55 15.44
C ALA A 37 -24.62 6.33 15.69
N ALA A 38 -25.21 5.17 16.02
CA ALA A 38 -24.48 3.93 16.24
C ALA A 38 -23.79 3.42 14.97
N VAL A 39 -24.49 3.44 13.82
CA VAL A 39 -23.91 3.07 12.50
C VAL A 39 -22.78 4.02 12.12
N THR A 40 -22.95 5.32 12.36
CA THR A 40 -21.93 6.34 12.08
C THR A 40 -20.68 6.13 12.93
N SER A 41 -20.85 5.93 14.23
CA SER A 41 -19.75 5.71 15.18
C SER A 41 -18.91 4.48 14.78
N VAL A 42 -19.55 3.35 14.52
CA VAL A 42 -18.84 2.12 14.14
C VAL A 42 -18.16 2.26 12.76
N ASN A 43 -18.79 2.95 11.80
CA ASN A 43 -18.17 3.23 10.50
C ASN A 43 -16.91 4.09 10.63
N ASN A 44 -16.94 5.11 11.49
CA ASN A 44 -15.76 5.94 11.77
C ASN A 44 -14.65 5.14 12.45
N THR A 45 -14.99 4.26 13.40
CA THR A 45 -14.03 3.35 14.02
C THR A 45 -13.40 2.41 12.98
N ILE A 46 -14.19 1.83 12.07
CA ILE A 46 -13.67 0.98 10.97
C ILE A 46 -12.66 1.77 10.13
N LYS A 47 -12.99 2.99 9.71
CA LYS A 47 -12.09 3.83 8.90
C LYS A 47 -10.79 4.15 9.64
N SER A 48 -10.88 4.51 10.93
CA SER A 48 -9.71 4.78 11.76
C SER A 48 -8.83 3.54 11.94
N THR A 49 -9.42 2.38 12.25
CA THR A 49 -8.69 1.11 12.41
C THR A 49 -8.05 0.68 11.10
N ALA A 50 -8.73 0.88 9.96
CA ALA A 50 -8.16 0.63 8.64
C ALA A 50 -6.99 1.57 8.31
N GLY A 51 -7.07 2.83 8.72
CA GLY A 51 -5.95 3.78 8.64
C GLY A 51 -4.73 3.31 9.42
N SER A 52 -4.91 2.77 10.62
CA SER A 52 -3.85 2.16 11.42
C SER A 52 -3.28 0.88 10.80
N GLN A 53 -4.11 0.06 10.15
CA GLN A 53 -3.67 -1.12 9.40
C GLN A 53 -2.81 -0.74 8.18
N ALA A 54 -3.12 0.38 7.52
CA ALA A 54 -2.46 0.83 6.29
C ALA A 54 -1.13 1.57 6.52
N GLN A 55 -0.75 1.85 7.77
CA GLN A 55 0.51 2.54 8.06
C GLN A 55 1.72 1.73 7.55
N VAL A 56 2.49 2.34 6.66
CA VAL A 56 3.61 1.69 5.96
C VAL A 56 4.85 1.60 6.86
N ASN A 57 5.47 0.42 6.90
CA ASN A 57 6.60 0.10 7.78
C ASN A 57 7.99 0.59 7.30
N GLN A 58 8.07 1.27 6.16
CA GLN A 58 9.36 1.66 5.54
C GLN A 58 9.95 2.95 6.13
N GLY A 59 9.15 4.01 6.27
CA GLY A 59 9.58 5.30 6.84
C GLY A 59 10.27 5.23 8.22
N PRO A 60 9.77 4.42 9.17
CA PRO A 60 10.39 4.25 10.48
C PRO A 60 11.80 3.63 10.44
N THR A 61 12.08 2.78 9.44
CA THR A 61 13.39 2.12 9.33
C THR A 61 14.45 3.13 8.89
N THR A 62 14.14 3.95 7.88
CA THR A 62 15.01 5.03 7.40
C THR A 62 15.19 6.10 8.48
N ASN A 63 14.11 6.50 9.15
CA ASN A 63 14.18 7.49 10.23
C ASN A 63 15.07 7.02 11.39
N LYS A 64 14.92 5.75 11.81
CA LYS A 64 15.77 5.15 12.84
C LYS A 64 17.25 5.19 12.44
N HIS A 65 17.58 4.84 11.20
CA HIS A 65 18.97 4.85 10.73
C HIS A 65 19.55 6.28 10.69
N ASN A 66 18.77 7.26 10.25
CA ASN A 66 19.19 8.67 10.24
C ASN A 66 19.47 9.18 11.66
N LEU A 67 18.58 8.89 12.62
CA LEU A 67 18.77 9.24 14.03
C LEU A 67 20.00 8.53 14.62
N TRP A 68 20.26 7.28 14.24
CA TRP A 68 21.48 6.56 14.63
C TRP A 68 22.73 7.28 14.11
N VAL A 69 22.77 7.65 12.84
CA VAL A 69 23.91 8.36 12.25
C VAL A 69 24.14 9.72 12.93
N ILE A 70 23.08 10.46 13.24
CA ILE A 70 23.16 11.75 13.95
C ILE A 70 23.76 11.54 15.36
N ALA A 71 23.22 10.59 16.13
CA ALA A 71 23.71 10.28 17.47
C ALA A 71 25.16 9.79 17.45
N ALA A 72 25.52 8.95 16.48
CA ALA A 72 26.89 8.43 16.33
C ALA A 72 27.89 9.54 15.97
N LYS A 73 27.54 10.51 15.12
CA LYS A 73 28.40 11.65 14.79
C LYS A 73 28.65 12.55 16.01
N LYS A 74 27.59 12.88 16.75
CA LYS A 74 27.72 13.68 17.99
C LYS A 74 28.55 12.94 19.05
N ALA A 75 28.32 11.64 19.19
CA ALA A 75 29.09 10.80 20.11
C ALA A 75 30.58 10.74 19.74
N ASP A 76 30.91 10.62 18.44
CA ASP A 76 32.30 10.60 17.95
C ASP A 76 33.02 11.93 18.23
N GLN A 77 32.34 13.07 18.04
CA GLN A 77 32.89 14.40 18.37
C GLN A 77 33.22 14.53 19.86
N VAL A 78 32.26 14.19 20.74
CA VAL A 78 32.46 14.23 22.20
C VAL A 78 33.54 13.22 22.63
N CYS A 79 33.54 12.03 22.04
CA CYS A 79 34.55 10.99 22.29
C CYS A 79 35.97 11.46 21.94
N ALA A 80 36.15 12.12 20.80
CA ALA A 80 37.45 12.65 20.38
C ALA A 80 37.97 13.73 21.34
N ALA A 81 37.09 14.62 21.80
CA ALA A 81 37.46 15.67 22.76
C ALA A 81 37.82 15.12 24.13
N VAL A 82 37.02 14.18 24.67
CA VAL A 82 37.34 13.59 25.99
C VAL A 82 38.62 12.75 25.90
N LYS A 83 38.87 12.09 24.77
CA LYS A 83 40.13 11.38 24.54
C LYS A 83 41.33 12.34 24.50
N ALA A 84 41.20 13.46 23.79
CA ALA A 84 42.25 14.49 23.75
C ALA A 84 42.53 15.08 25.14
N TYR A 85 41.49 15.31 25.95
CA TYR A 85 41.63 15.71 27.35
C TYR A 85 42.35 14.63 28.19
N ALA A 86 41.99 13.35 28.03
CA ALA A 86 42.63 12.25 28.73
C ALA A 86 44.13 12.13 28.39
N ASP A 87 44.49 12.33 27.12
CA ASP A 87 45.87 12.32 26.65
C ASP A 87 46.67 13.52 27.23
N ASP A 88 46.07 14.71 27.34
CA ASP A 88 46.70 15.91 27.94
C ASP A 88 47.04 15.71 29.43
N ILE A 89 46.14 15.06 30.19
CA ILE A 89 46.36 14.75 31.62
C ILE A 89 47.10 13.42 31.84
N ASN A 90 47.49 12.71 30.79
CA ASN A 90 48.10 11.36 30.82
C ASN A 90 47.25 10.30 31.57
N ASP A 91 45.92 10.38 31.54
CA ASP A 91 45.02 9.38 32.13
C ASP A 91 44.70 8.26 31.14
N VAL A 92 45.55 7.23 31.18
CA VAL A 92 45.43 6.02 30.34
C VAL A 92 44.11 5.28 30.59
N THR A 93 43.54 5.37 31.80
CA THR A 93 42.31 4.65 32.15
C THR A 93 41.08 5.31 31.51
N LEU A 94 41.02 6.64 31.51
CA LEU A 94 39.98 7.41 30.83
C LEU A 94 40.06 7.26 29.31
N ALA A 95 41.27 7.32 28.75
CA ALA A 95 41.51 7.13 27.32
C ALA A 95 41.09 5.73 26.84
N ALA A 96 41.37 4.69 27.63
CA ALA A 96 40.94 3.32 27.32
C ALA A 96 39.41 3.16 27.43
N ALA A 97 38.79 3.78 28.44
CA ALA A 97 37.35 3.70 28.68
C ALA A 97 36.50 4.38 27.58
N ILE A 98 37.08 5.35 26.85
CA ILE A 98 36.39 6.14 25.82
C ILE A 98 36.90 5.78 24.42
N ASN A 99 37.52 4.61 24.23
CA ASN A 99 38.03 4.20 22.92
C ASN A 99 36.93 3.64 21.99
N PHE A 100 35.97 4.49 21.65
CA PHE A 100 34.92 4.22 20.67
C PHE A 100 35.25 4.92 19.35
N THR A 101 34.88 4.30 18.24
CA THR A 101 35.00 4.89 16.91
C THR A 101 33.63 5.01 16.30
N TYR A 102 33.40 6.03 15.45
CA TYR A 102 32.18 6.16 14.67
C TYR A 102 31.71 4.85 14.01
N LYS A 103 32.63 4.10 13.38
CA LYS A 103 32.32 2.81 12.74
C LYS A 103 31.86 1.75 13.76
N ARG A 104 32.41 1.75 14.97
CA ARG A 104 31.98 0.85 16.06
C ARG A 104 30.59 1.23 16.57
N LEU A 105 30.30 2.54 16.69
CA LEU A 105 28.99 3.04 17.13
C LEU A 105 27.87 2.74 16.13
N LEU A 106 28.18 2.58 14.84
CA LEU A 106 27.24 2.19 13.78
C LEU A 106 27.13 0.68 13.54
N ARG A 107 27.96 -0.13 14.20
CA ARG A 107 27.95 -1.60 14.07
C ARG A 107 27.30 -2.22 15.29
N GLY A 108 26.68 -3.39 15.09
CA GLY A 108 26.02 -4.15 16.14
C GLY A 108 24.54 -3.81 16.29
N SER A 109 23.98 -4.12 17.44
CA SER A 109 22.58 -3.83 17.76
C SER A 109 22.36 -2.38 18.18
N ALA A 110 21.15 -1.86 17.96
CA ALA A 110 20.79 -0.51 18.40
C ALA A 110 20.99 -0.31 19.91
N ASN A 111 20.72 -1.35 20.73
CA ASN A 111 20.94 -1.28 22.17
C ASN A 111 22.41 -1.16 22.55
N GLU A 112 23.30 -1.93 21.92
CA GLU A 112 24.75 -1.83 22.17
C GLU A 112 25.29 -0.44 21.79
N ALA A 113 24.81 0.11 20.67
CA ALA A 113 25.14 1.46 20.23
C ALA A 113 24.65 2.51 21.26
N ILE A 114 23.42 2.42 21.74
CA ILE A 114 22.86 3.33 22.77
C ILE A 114 23.66 3.24 24.07
N ILE A 115 24.00 2.03 24.52
CA ILE A 115 24.80 1.81 25.74
C ILE A 115 26.17 2.48 25.59
N SER A 116 26.82 2.29 24.43
CA SER A 116 28.14 2.87 24.15
C SER A 116 28.09 4.40 24.09
N MET A 117 27.07 4.98 23.45
CA MET A 117 26.89 6.44 23.38
C MET A 117 26.57 7.06 24.76
N LYS A 118 25.78 6.36 25.59
CA LYS A 118 25.53 6.78 26.98
C LYS A 118 26.80 6.75 27.81
N ALA A 119 27.64 5.72 27.67
CA ALA A 119 28.93 5.68 28.35
C ALA A 119 29.83 6.87 27.99
N ILE A 120 29.85 7.29 26.71
CA ILE A 120 30.57 8.50 26.27
C ILE A 120 29.98 9.75 26.91
N HIS A 121 28.65 9.91 26.87
CA HIS A 121 27.96 11.05 27.48
C HIS A 121 28.23 11.14 28.99
N ASP A 122 28.07 10.05 29.72
CA ASP A 122 28.21 10.02 31.17
C ASP A 122 29.63 10.37 31.61
N LYS A 123 30.64 9.94 30.84
CA LYS A 123 32.03 10.31 31.08
C LYS A 123 32.31 11.77 30.75
N ALA A 124 31.76 12.30 29.65
CA ALA A 124 31.90 13.70 29.31
C ALA A 124 31.21 14.61 30.34
N ALA A 125 30.03 14.24 30.80
CA ALA A 125 29.25 14.98 31.80
C ALA A 125 29.88 14.96 33.20
N ALA A 126 30.69 13.94 33.52
CA ALA A 126 31.44 13.87 34.76
C ALA A 126 32.65 14.83 34.82
N ILE A 127 33.10 15.34 33.67
CA ILE A 127 34.23 16.27 33.57
C ILE A 127 33.70 17.70 33.63
N SER A 128 34.38 18.57 34.38
CA SER A 128 34.02 19.99 34.42
C SER A 128 34.15 20.63 33.04
N ILE A 129 33.10 21.31 32.57
CA ILE A 129 33.05 21.84 31.19
C ILE A 129 34.20 22.80 30.84
N ASN A 130 34.71 23.53 31.83
CA ASN A 130 35.84 24.44 31.65
C ASN A 130 37.11 23.72 31.17
N LEU A 131 37.26 22.42 31.50
CA LEU A 131 38.38 21.58 31.09
C LEU A 131 38.21 21.02 29.67
N LEU A 132 36.96 20.88 29.19
CA LEU A 132 36.64 20.39 27.85
C LEU A 132 36.54 21.52 26.81
N THR A 133 36.34 22.77 27.24
CA THR A 133 36.22 23.94 26.37
C THR A 133 37.43 24.14 25.43
N PRO A 134 38.69 23.94 25.88
CA PRO A 134 39.86 24.01 24.99
C PRO A 134 39.86 22.98 23.86
N PHE A 135 39.12 21.86 24.02
CA PHE A 135 38.98 20.79 23.04
C PHE A 135 37.74 20.97 22.15
N MET A 136 37.22 22.20 22.06
CA MET A 136 36.08 22.58 21.21
C MET A 136 34.77 21.86 21.53
N ILE A 137 34.54 21.52 22.80
CA ILE A 137 33.24 21.01 23.30
C ILE A 137 32.63 22.00 24.27
N THR A 138 31.35 22.28 24.07
CA THR A 138 30.53 23.12 24.94
C THR A 138 29.50 22.29 25.72
N ALA A 139 28.89 22.88 26.75
CA ALA A 139 27.80 22.23 27.49
C ALA A 139 26.58 21.93 26.58
N ALA A 140 26.39 22.73 25.53
CA ALA A 140 25.35 22.51 24.53
C ALA A 140 25.59 21.20 23.76
N ASP A 141 26.83 20.91 23.36
CA ASP A 141 27.17 19.68 22.61
C ASP A 141 26.86 18.41 23.42
N ILE A 142 27.13 18.42 24.73
CA ILE A 142 26.80 17.31 25.65
C ILE A 142 25.28 17.12 25.75
N THR A 143 24.53 18.22 25.86
CA THR A 143 23.06 18.20 25.90
C THR A 143 22.47 17.70 24.58
N GLU A 144 22.99 18.15 23.45
CA GLU A 144 22.56 17.71 22.12
C GLU A 144 22.85 16.23 21.88
N LEU A 145 23.96 15.71 22.41
CA LEU A 145 24.25 14.28 22.40
C LEU A 145 23.18 13.50 23.18
N GLN A 146 22.80 13.95 24.38
CA GLN A 146 21.75 13.32 25.18
C GLN A 146 20.39 13.32 24.48
N THR A 147 20.03 14.42 23.82
CA THR A 147 18.81 14.51 23.00
C THR A 147 18.86 13.50 21.85
N ALA A 148 19.96 13.47 21.09
CA ALA A 148 20.12 12.55 19.97
C ALA A 148 20.07 11.06 20.38
N ILE A 149 20.65 10.72 21.54
CA ILE A 149 20.57 9.37 22.12
C ILE A 149 19.12 9.02 22.46
N THR A 150 18.38 9.96 23.07
CA THR A 150 16.97 9.78 23.44
C THR A 150 16.09 9.56 22.21
N ASP A 151 16.27 10.37 21.17
CA ASP A 151 15.51 10.26 19.92
C ASP A 151 15.78 8.94 19.21
N PHE A 152 17.05 8.50 19.15
CA PHE A 152 17.40 7.19 18.60
C PHE A 152 16.84 6.02 19.42
N ALA A 153 16.87 6.11 20.75
CA ALA A 153 16.28 5.11 21.64
C ALA A 153 14.77 4.98 21.44
N ASN A 154 14.07 6.12 21.32
CA ASN A 154 12.63 6.17 21.05
C ASN A 154 12.27 5.62 19.67
N ALA A 155 13.14 5.80 18.68
CA ALA A 155 12.94 5.27 17.33
C ALA A 155 13.15 3.74 17.22
N THR A 156 13.91 3.15 18.14
CA THR A 156 14.26 1.72 18.13
C THR A 156 13.04 0.77 18.18
N PRO A 157 12.06 0.95 19.10
CA PRO A 157 10.88 0.09 19.14
C PRO A 157 9.79 0.42 18.11
N MET A 158 9.85 1.59 17.43
CA MET A 158 8.73 2.09 16.61
C MET A 158 8.26 1.09 15.56
N LYS A 159 9.18 0.41 14.86
CA LYS A 159 8.80 -0.61 13.87
C LYS A 159 7.99 -1.74 14.49
N ARG A 160 8.38 -2.21 15.68
CA ARG A 160 7.68 -3.28 16.40
C ARG A 160 6.31 -2.82 16.90
N VAL A 161 6.22 -1.58 17.39
CA VAL A 161 4.95 -0.96 17.79
C VAL A 161 4.00 -0.85 16.59
N MET A 162 4.49 -0.40 15.43
CA MET A 162 3.67 -0.29 14.22
C MET A 162 3.18 -1.64 13.71
N VAL A 163 4.04 -2.66 13.68
CA VAL A 163 3.63 -4.03 13.34
C VAL A 163 2.59 -4.57 14.32
N SER A 164 2.79 -4.35 15.62
CA SER A 164 1.82 -4.74 16.66
C SER A 164 0.48 -4.05 16.46
N ASN A 165 0.48 -2.74 16.20
CA ASN A 165 -0.73 -1.96 15.97
C ASN A 165 -1.45 -2.40 14.69
N ALA A 166 -0.72 -2.66 13.60
CA ALA A 166 -1.29 -3.17 12.35
C ALA A 166 -1.90 -4.57 12.52
N SER A 167 -1.24 -5.45 13.29
CA SER A 167 -1.75 -6.78 13.62
C SER A 167 -3.02 -6.70 14.48
N ALA A 168 -3.01 -5.89 15.54
CA ALA A 168 -4.18 -5.65 16.39
C ALA A 168 -5.35 -5.07 15.58
N ALA A 169 -5.09 -4.07 14.73
CA ALA A 169 -6.09 -3.50 13.83
C ALA A 169 -6.67 -4.56 12.87
N THR A 170 -5.83 -5.42 12.31
CA THR A 170 -6.26 -6.54 11.45
C THR A 170 -7.18 -7.51 12.19
N GLY A 171 -6.87 -7.83 13.45
CA GLY A 171 -7.73 -8.67 14.29
C GLY A 171 -9.05 -8.02 14.72
N GLN A 172 -9.09 -6.69 14.83
CA GLN A 172 -10.30 -5.95 15.26
C GLN A 172 -11.31 -5.73 14.13
N LEU A 173 -10.85 -5.55 12.89
CA LEU A 173 -11.72 -5.24 11.75
C LEU A 173 -12.89 -6.23 11.56
N PRO A 174 -12.72 -7.57 11.63
CA PRO A 174 -13.82 -8.52 11.49
C PRO A 174 -14.96 -8.32 12.51
N THR A 175 -14.60 -8.04 13.77
CA THR A 175 -15.56 -7.77 14.85
C THR A 175 -16.32 -6.47 14.62
N LEU A 176 -15.63 -5.43 14.16
CA LEU A 176 -16.24 -4.15 13.82
C LEU A 176 -17.22 -4.29 12.65
N PHE A 177 -16.85 -5.02 11.59
CA PHE A 177 -17.77 -5.29 10.47
C PHE A 177 -19.00 -6.10 10.91
N THR A 178 -18.83 -7.05 11.82
CA THR A 178 -19.95 -7.83 12.39
C THR A 178 -20.89 -6.94 13.19
N THR A 179 -20.32 -6.07 14.03
CA THR A 179 -21.08 -5.06 14.78
C THR A 179 -21.83 -4.14 13.84
N GLN A 180 -21.18 -3.67 12.78
CA GLN A 180 -21.78 -2.78 11.79
C GLN A 180 -22.97 -3.42 11.06
N ARG A 181 -22.86 -4.70 10.69
CA ARG A 181 -24.00 -5.46 10.11
C ARG A 181 -25.17 -5.53 11.08
N SER A 182 -24.91 -5.76 12.36
CA SER A 182 -25.95 -5.81 13.40
C SER A 182 -26.65 -4.45 13.56
N GLN A 183 -25.89 -3.34 13.59
CA GLN A 183 -26.49 -2.00 13.69
C GLN A 183 -27.30 -1.63 12.44
N LEU A 184 -26.79 -1.95 11.25
CA LEU A 184 -27.53 -1.74 10.01
C LEU A 184 -28.82 -2.57 9.95
N LYS A 185 -28.81 -3.82 10.45
CA LYS A 185 -30.04 -4.63 10.55
C LYS A 185 -31.10 -3.99 11.45
N LYS A 186 -30.70 -3.37 12.57
CA LYS A 186 -31.63 -2.63 13.43
C LYS A 186 -32.20 -1.41 12.70
N LEU A 187 -31.35 -0.70 11.95
CA LEU A 187 -31.79 0.43 11.14
C LEU A 187 -32.76 0.00 10.04
N ASP A 188 -32.47 -1.10 9.34
CA ASP A 188 -33.34 -1.69 8.30
C ASP A 188 -34.76 -1.98 8.85
N ASN A 189 -34.85 -2.54 10.07
CA ASN A 189 -36.13 -2.78 10.73
C ASN A 189 -36.90 -1.49 11.05
N LEU A 190 -36.20 -0.45 11.52
CA LEU A 190 -36.82 0.84 11.78
C LEU A 190 -37.26 1.53 10.48
N MET A 191 -36.51 1.39 9.39
CA MET A 191 -36.88 1.97 8.08
C MET A 191 -38.18 1.38 7.53
N ASN A 192 -38.46 0.11 7.81
CA ASN A 192 -39.75 -0.50 7.43
C ASN A 192 -40.97 0.18 8.09
N THR A 193 -40.81 0.86 9.23
CA THR A 193 -41.93 1.62 9.86
C THR A 193 -42.37 2.83 9.04
N TYR A 194 -41.50 3.34 8.15
CA TYR A 194 -41.79 4.48 7.28
C TYR A 194 -42.36 4.06 5.92
N ARG A 195 -42.56 2.76 5.68
CA ARG A 195 -42.86 2.23 4.34
C ARG A 195 -44.20 2.73 3.78
N VAL A 196 -45.18 2.95 4.65
CA VAL A 196 -46.51 3.47 4.28
C VAL A 196 -46.53 5.00 4.24
N SER A 197 -45.92 5.65 5.24
CA SER A 197 -45.98 7.10 5.40
C SER A 197 -45.00 7.86 4.51
N GLN A 198 -43.85 7.26 4.17
CA GLN A 198 -42.74 7.91 3.45
C GLN A 198 -42.04 6.92 2.49
N PRO A 199 -42.73 6.43 1.44
CA PRO A 199 -42.23 5.37 0.56
C PRO A 199 -40.93 5.75 -0.18
N THR A 200 -40.82 6.99 -0.69
CA THR A 200 -39.64 7.47 -1.43
C THR A 200 -38.38 7.51 -0.56
N PHE A 201 -38.52 7.84 0.72
CA PHE A 201 -37.41 7.82 1.68
C PHE A 201 -36.89 6.39 1.88
N VAL A 202 -37.81 5.45 2.14
CA VAL A 202 -37.47 4.04 2.35
C VAL A 202 -36.84 3.42 1.10
N GLU A 203 -37.36 3.74 -0.09
CA GLU A 203 -36.76 3.29 -1.35
C GLU A 203 -35.35 3.83 -1.55
N THR A 204 -35.13 5.13 -1.31
CA THR A 204 -33.79 5.74 -1.41
C THR A 204 -32.81 5.06 -0.44
N TYR A 205 -33.26 4.77 0.79
CA TYR A 205 -32.46 4.05 1.79
C TYR A 205 -32.07 2.65 1.31
N PHE A 206 -33.04 1.82 0.88
CA PHE A 206 -32.73 0.44 0.46
C PHE A 206 -31.96 0.38 -0.86
N ASN A 207 -32.11 1.38 -1.74
CA ASN A 207 -31.24 1.52 -2.91
C ASN A 207 -29.78 1.82 -2.49
N ALA A 208 -29.57 2.68 -1.50
CA ALA A 208 -28.25 2.94 -0.94
C ALA A 208 -27.64 1.72 -0.21
N ARG A 209 -28.47 0.77 0.28
CA ARG A 209 -28.01 -0.49 0.90
C ARG A 209 -27.43 -1.51 -0.08
N LYS A 210 -27.56 -1.30 -1.39
CA LYS A 210 -26.99 -2.20 -2.40
C LYS A 210 -25.47 -2.02 -2.44
N ILE A 211 -24.75 -3.14 -2.25
CA ILE A 211 -23.29 -3.15 -2.39
C ILE A 211 -22.97 -3.16 -3.88
N ILE A 212 -22.34 -2.08 -4.36
CA ILE A 212 -21.82 -1.99 -5.72
C ILE A 212 -20.37 -2.46 -5.68
N ASN A 213 -20.06 -3.52 -6.43
CA ASN A 213 -18.68 -3.92 -6.64
C ASN A 213 -18.04 -2.96 -7.63
N LEU A 214 -17.29 -1.99 -7.12
CA LEU A 214 -16.44 -1.15 -7.95
C LEU A 214 -15.30 -2.07 -8.46
N GLY A 215 -15.45 -2.57 -9.69
CA GLY A 215 -14.41 -3.38 -10.33
C GLY A 215 -13.11 -2.58 -10.45
N LYS A 216 -11.98 -3.27 -10.57
CA LYS A 216 -10.71 -2.64 -10.94
C LYS A 216 -10.89 -2.02 -12.34
N SER A 217 -10.46 -0.77 -12.50
CA SER A 217 -10.53 -0.07 -13.79
C SER A 217 -9.92 -0.92 -14.91
N GLN A 218 -10.64 -1.07 -16.01
CA GLN A 218 -10.14 -1.72 -17.22
C GLN A 218 -9.43 -0.68 -18.09
N GLN A 219 -8.30 -1.04 -18.67
CA GLN A 219 -7.63 -0.23 -19.68
C GLN A 219 -7.96 -0.79 -21.06
N ALA A 220 -8.35 0.07 -21.99
CA ALA A 220 -8.64 -0.30 -23.37
C ALA A 220 -7.70 0.47 -24.31
N VAL A 221 -7.17 -0.24 -25.30
CA VAL A 221 -6.33 0.33 -26.36
C VAL A 221 -6.90 -0.12 -27.70
N GLU A 222 -7.07 0.83 -28.61
CA GLU A 222 -7.45 0.59 -30.01
C GLU A 222 -6.20 0.62 -30.87
N LEU A 223 -6.07 -0.35 -31.78
CA LEU A 223 -4.90 -0.54 -32.64
C LEU A 223 -5.36 -0.74 -34.09
N HIS A 224 -4.62 -0.09 -34.99
CA HIS A 224 -4.78 -0.23 -36.44
C HIS A 224 -3.54 -0.92 -37.00
N LEU A 225 -3.70 -2.17 -37.43
CA LEU A 225 -2.58 -2.99 -37.88
C LEU A 225 -2.43 -2.92 -39.39
N LEU A 226 -1.23 -2.57 -39.83
CA LEU A 226 -0.83 -2.60 -41.24
C LEU A 226 -0.70 -4.06 -41.76
N PRO A 227 -0.64 -4.26 -43.09
CA PRO A 227 -0.45 -5.57 -43.69
C PRO A 227 0.89 -6.18 -43.27
N LYS A 228 0.87 -7.45 -42.85
CA LYS A 228 2.07 -8.15 -42.38
C LYS A 228 2.82 -7.39 -41.27
N HIS A 229 2.07 -6.74 -40.38
CA HIS A 229 2.59 -5.99 -39.25
C HIS A 229 2.25 -6.68 -37.93
N PHE A 230 3.10 -6.46 -36.93
CA PHE A 230 2.81 -6.80 -35.56
C PHE A 230 3.02 -5.60 -34.65
N GLU A 231 2.18 -5.47 -33.62
CA GLU A 231 2.24 -4.37 -32.66
C GLU A 231 1.96 -4.88 -31.24
N GLY A 232 2.58 -4.23 -30.25
CA GLY A 232 2.37 -4.50 -28.83
C GLY A 232 1.26 -3.62 -28.25
N ALA A 233 0.25 -4.21 -27.62
CA ALA A 233 -0.92 -3.45 -27.15
C ALA A 233 -0.71 -2.66 -25.85
N PHE A 234 0.26 -3.04 -25.02
CA PHE A 234 0.56 -2.38 -23.75
C PHE A 234 2.07 -2.40 -23.47
N GLY A 235 2.64 -1.25 -23.13
CA GLY A 235 4.05 -1.11 -22.69
C GLY A 235 4.27 -1.30 -21.19
N MET A 236 3.41 -2.08 -20.52
CA MET A 236 3.36 -2.17 -19.06
C MET A 236 3.53 -3.60 -18.55
N LYS A 237 3.96 -3.73 -17.29
CA LYS A 237 4.09 -5.02 -16.61
C LYS A 237 2.71 -5.62 -16.31
N ILE A 238 2.42 -6.76 -16.95
CA ILE A 238 1.23 -7.59 -16.75
C ILE A 238 1.54 -8.63 -15.64
N ASN A 239 0.57 -8.93 -14.77
CA ASN A 239 0.76 -9.92 -13.69
C ASN A 239 -0.02 -11.22 -13.95
N ASP A 240 0.40 -12.32 -13.31
CA ASP A 240 -0.29 -13.61 -13.34
C ASP A 240 -1.77 -13.48 -12.96
N GLY A 241 -2.64 -14.10 -13.75
CA GLY A 241 -4.09 -14.08 -13.53
C GLY A 241 -4.80 -12.81 -14.02
N ASP A 242 -4.09 -11.85 -14.61
CA ASP A 242 -4.72 -10.80 -15.40
C ASP A 242 -5.39 -11.41 -16.64
N THR A 243 -6.43 -10.74 -17.13
CA THR A 243 -7.19 -11.20 -18.30
C THR A 243 -7.19 -10.15 -19.41
N PHE A 244 -7.05 -10.62 -20.64
CA PHE A 244 -7.18 -9.81 -21.84
C PHE A 244 -8.45 -10.19 -22.57
N THR A 245 -9.18 -9.19 -23.05
CA THR A 245 -10.21 -9.39 -24.06
C THR A 245 -9.72 -8.74 -25.35
N VAL A 246 -9.58 -9.53 -26.41
CA VAL A 246 -9.21 -9.05 -27.74
C VAL A 246 -10.46 -9.11 -28.61
N ARG A 247 -10.84 -7.97 -29.17
CA ARG A 247 -11.95 -7.83 -30.11
C ARG A 247 -11.39 -7.54 -31.49
N ASN A 248 -11.63 -8.43 -32.44
CA ASN A 248 -11.28 -8.20 -33.84
C ASN A 248 -12.51 -7.66 -34.58
N HIS A 249 -12.48 -6.40 -35.00
CA HIS A 249 -13.58 -5.76 -35.75
C HIS A 249 -13.46 -5.97 -37.26
N SER A 250 -12.53 -6.81 -37.71
CA SER A 250 -12.14 -6.98 -39.11
C SER A 250 -12.58 -8.34 -39.60
N ALA A 251 -13.00 -8.46 -40.87
CA ALA A 251 -13.42 -9.74 -41.45
C ALA A 251 -12.29 -10.78 -41.61
N THR A 252 -11.04 -10.41 -41.33
CA THR A 252 -9.84 -11.24 -41.49
C THR A 252 -9.36 -11.81 -40.16
N ASP A 253 -8.79 -13.01 -40.21
CA ASP A 253 -8.20 -13.66 -39.04
C ASP A 253 -6.96 -12.90 -38.52
N LEU A 254 -6.94 -12.66 -37.21
CA LEU A 254 -5.84 -12.05 -36.47
C LEU A 254 -5.15 -13.11 -35.61
N PHE A 255 -3.83 -13.05 -35.45
CA PHE A 255 -3.13 -13.92 -34.51
C PHE A 255 -2.65 -13.15 -33.27
N VAL A 256 -2.89 -13.71 -32.09
CA VAL A 256 -2.52 -13.11 -30.80
C VAL A 256 -1.49 -14.00 -30.11
N TYR A 257 -0.44 -13.37 -29.57
CA TYR A 257 0.66 -14.01 -28.87
C TYR A 257 0.94 -13.33 -27.53
N LEU A 258 1.37 -14.13 -26.55
CA LEU A 258 2.02 -13.65 -25.33
C LEU A 258 3.52 -13.97 -25.47
N THR A 259 4.37 -12.96 -25.33
CA THR A 259 5.82 -13.14 -25.50
C THR A 259 6.61 -12.29 -24.53
N ASP A 260 7.82 -12.76 -24.21
CA ASP A 260 8.81 -12.01 -23.44
C ASP A 260 9.77 -11.21 -24.36
N THR A 261 9.70 -11.44 -25.68
CA THR A 261 10.53 -10.79 -26.70
C THR A 261 9.63 -10.10 -27.73
N PRO A 262 9.33 -8.80 -27.58
CA PRO A 262 8.38 -8.10 -28.45
C PRO A 262 8.95 -7.80 -29.85
N GLU A 263 10.25 -7.91 -30.05
CA GLU A 263 10.94 -7.48 -31.28
C GLU A 263 10.83 -8.48 -32.44
N THR A 264 10.38 -9.70 -32.18
CA THR A 264 10.25 -10.76 -33.18
C THR A 264 8.98 -11.58 -32.99
N LEU A 265 8.34 -11.97 -34.10
CA LEU A 265 7.22 -12.89 -34.10
C LEU A 265 7.62 -14.25 -33.48
N PRO A 266 6.89 -14.76 -32.47
CA PRO A 266 7.15 -16.07 -31.90
C PRO A 266 6.99 -17.20 -32.93
N THR A 267 7.82 -18.23 -32.86
CA THR A 267 7.75 -19.44 -33.70
C THR A 267 6.66 -20.44 -33.28
N VAL A 268 6.01 -20.21 -32.14
CA VAL A 268 4.95 -21.07 -31.58
C VAL A 268 3.59 -20.67 -32.16
N GLN A 269 2.63 -21.60 -32.23
CA GLN A 269 1.30 -21.37 -32.79
C GLN A 269 0.48 -20.39 -31.92
N GLY A 270 0.23 -19.18 -32.41
CA GLY A 270 -0.60 -18.17 -31.75
C GLY A 270 -2.10 -18.48 -31.80
N VAL A 271 -2.91 -17.72 -31.06
CA VAL A 271 -4.37 -17.87 -31.10
C VAL A 271 -4.95 -17.09 -32.27
N CYS A 272 -5.68 -17.79 -33.14
CA CYS A 272 -6.46 -17.16 -34.19
C CYS A 272 -7.75 -16.55 -33.62
N VAL A 273 -7.94 -15.26 -33.86
CA VAL A 273 -9.13 -14.47 -33.56
C VAL A 273 -9.81 -14.15 -34.88
N ARG A 274 -10.90 -14.87 -35.15
CA ARG A 274 -11.71 -14.64 -36.35
C ARG A 274 -12.41 -13.29 -36.26
N GLY A 275 -12.81 -12.78 -37.42
CA GLY A 275 -13.57 -11.53 -37.48
C GLY A 275 -14.87 -11.58 -36.69
N ASP A 276 -15.18 -10.47 -36.02
CA ASP A 276 -16.35 -10.27 -35.16
C ASP A 276 -16.46 -11.24 -33.96
N VAL A 277 -15.35 -11.90 -33.61
CA VAL A 277 -15.27 -12.79 -32.44
C VAL A 277 -14.40 -12.15 -31.36
N ASP A 278 -15.00 -11.94 -30.20
CA ASP A 278 -14.29 -11.56 -29.00
C ASP A 278 -13.71 -12.79 -28.33
N ILE A 279 -12.40 -12.82 -28.13
CA ILE A 279 -11.74 -13.85 -27.34
C ILE A 279 -11.24 -13.31 -26.01
N LYS A 280 -11.29 -14.17 -24.99
CA LYS A 280 -10.74 -13.91 -23.68
C LYS A 280 -9.53 -14.82 -23.44
N LEU A 281 -8.44 -14.18 -23.04
CA LEU A 281 -7.16 -14.82 -22.73
C LEU A 281 -6.82 -14.59 -21.25
N ILE A 282 -6.25 -15.61 -20.62
CA ILE A 282 -5.79 -15.55 -19.23
C ILE A 282 -4.27 -15.70 -19.22
N VAL A 283 -3.59 -14.84 -18.44
CA VAL A 283 -2.14 -14.96 -18.24
C VAL A 283 -1.84 -16.20 -17.39
N PRO A 284 -1.04 -17.17 -17.91
CA PRO A 284 -0.72 -18.40 -17.20
C PRO A 284 0.05 -18.16 -15.90
N LYS A 285 0.01 -19.15 -14.99
CA LYS A 285 0.62 -19.10 -13.64
C LYS A 285 2.15 -19.29 -13.63
N ASP A 286 2.74 -19.71 -14.74
CA ASP A 286 4.17 -20.03 -14.87
C ASP A 286 4.86 -19.19 -15.96
N PHE A 287 4.32 -18.00 -16.28
CA PHE A 287 4.91 -17.07 -17.25
C PHE A 287 6.08 -16.32 -16.59
N GLY A 288 7.31 -16.83 -16.77
CA GLY A 288 8.46 -16.57 -15.88
C GLY A 288 9.65 -15.76 -16.44
N GLY A 289 9.42 -14.79 -17.34
CA GLY A 289 10.45 -13.87 -17.83
C GLY A 289 10.79 -12.71 -16.87
N VAL A 290 12.09 -12.42 -16.70
CA VAL A 290 12.62 -11.38 -15.77
C VAL A 290 12.28 -9.93 -16.19
N PHE A 291 11.86 -9.71 -17.46
CA PHE A 291 11.79 -8.37 -18.08
C PHE A 291 10.40 -7.94 -18.58
N GLY A 292 9.33 -8.55 -18.08
CA GLY A 292 7.96 -8.13 -18.40
C GLY A 292 7.44 -8.75 -19.71
N HIS A 293 6.14 -8.98 -19.72
CA HIS A 293 5.43 -9.75 -20.74
C HIS A 293 4.70 -8.80 -21.70
N TRP A 294 4.66 -9.16 -22.98
CA TRP A 294 4.05 -8.37 -24.05
C TRP A 294 2.93 -9.16 -24.73
N LEU A 295 1.81 -8.49 -25.00
CA LEU A 295 0.76 -9.01 -25.88
C LEU A 295 1.03 -8.50 -27.29
N LEU A 296 1.37 -9.41 -28.21
CA LEU A 296 1.57 -9.10 -29.62
C LEU A 296 0.34 -9.49 -30.44
N LEU A 297 -0.04 -8.61 -31.35
CA LEU A 297 -1.07 -8.85 -32.35
C LEU A 297 -0.40 -8.89 -33.72
N TYR A 298 -0.70 -9.91 -34.54
CA TYR A 298 -0.13 -10.06 -35.87
C TYR A 298 -1.23 -10.20 -36.93
N ASN A 299 -1.14 -9.36 -37.95
CA ASN A 299 -1.98 -9.43 -39.14
C ASN A 299 -1.25 -10.21 -40.26
N PRO A 300 -1.59 -11.47 -40.56
CA PRO A 300 -1.00 -12.22 -41.66
C PRO A 300 -1.56 -11.83 -43.04
N SER A 301 -2.63 -11.04 -43.07
CA SER A 301 -3.35 -10.70 -44.30
C SER A 301 -2.69 -9.52 -45.01
N ASN A 302 -2.81 -9.47 -46.34
CA ASN A 302 -2.34 -8.34 -47.15
C ASN A 302 -3.37 -7.19 -47.19
N ILE A 303 -4.14 -6.99 -46.11
CA ILE A 303 -5.23 -6.00 -46.04
C ILE A 303 -4.86 -4.94 -45.01
N ASP A 304 -5.03 -3.66 -45.38
CA ASP A 304 -4.64 -2.48 -44.60
C ASP A 304 -5.62 -2.13 -43.45
N ASP A 305 -6.80 -2.76 -43.38
CA ASP A 305 -7.91 -2.36 -42.51
C ASP A 305 -8.16 -3.29 -41.30
N VAL A 306 -7.10 -3.82 -40.67
CA VAL A 306 -7.28 -4.66 -39.47
C VAL A 306 -7.37 -3.79 -38.22
N HIS A 307 -8.60 -3.62 -37.73
CA HIS A 307 -8.93 -2.87 -36.52
C HIS A 307 -9.20 -3.81 -35.34
N VAL A 308 -8.49 -3.57 -34.23
CA VAL A 308 -8.55 -4.41 -33.04
C VAL A 308 -8.67 -3.54 -31.79
N THR A 309 -9.55 -3.95 -30.86
CA THR A 309 -9.59 -3.39 -29.50
C THR A 309 -9.05 -4.42 -28.53
N VAL A 310 -8.08 -4.02 -27.71
CA VAL A 310 -7.58 -4.84 -26.61
C VAL A 310 -7.98 -4.22 -25.28
N ILE A 311 -8.61 -5.01 -24.43
CA ILE A 311 -9.02 -4.61 -23.08
C ILE A 311 -8.22 -5.43 -22.07
N HIS A 312 -7.43 -4.76 -21.25
CA HIS A 312 -6.75 -5.34 -20.10
C HIS A 312 -7.60 -5.14 -18.84
N ALA A 313 -7.85 -6.25 -18.14
CA ALA A 313 -8.48 -6.25 -16.84
C ALA A 313 -7.53 -6.86 -15.81
N HIS A 314 -7.27 -6.10 -14.74
CA HIS A 314 -6.54 -6.64 -13.60
C HIS A 314 -7.38 -7.68 -12.87
N GLY A 315 -6.95 -8.95 -12.89
CA GLY A 315 -7.72 -10.09 -12.41
C GLY A 315 -8.82 -10.58 -13.36
N LYS A 316 -9.94 -11.10 -12.81
CA LYS A 316 -11.00 -11.77 -13.59
C LYS A 316 -11.92 -10.77 -14.31
N SER A 317 -11.83 -10.70 -15.63
CA SER A 317 -12.76 -9.92 -16.47
C SER A 317 -14.18 -10.52 -16.47
N ALA A 318 -15.19 -9.64 -16.39
CA ALA A 318 -16.62 -9.94 -16.54
C ALA A 318 -17.11 -9.89 -18.00
N SER A 319 -16.19 -9.89 -18.96
CA SER A 319 -16.48 -9.93 -20.41
C SER A 319 -17.32 -11.16 -20.80
N GLY A 320 -18.27 -10.97 -21.73
CA GLY A 320 -19.02 -12.04 -22.39
C GLY A 320 -18.27 -12.71 -23.55
N ALA A 321 -17.00 -12.35 -23.77
CA ALA A 321 -16.13 -12.95 -24.78
C ALA A 321 -15.91 -14.45 -24.54
N GLN A 322 -15.61 -15.18 -25.62
CA GLN A 322 -15.35 -16.62 -25.55
C GLN A 322 -14.09 -16.90 -24.74
N ASP A 323 -14.21 -17.68 -23.66
CA ASP A 323 -13.09 -18.03 -22.79
C ASP A 323 -12.25 -19.15 -23.42
N LEU A 324 -11.05 -18.81 -23.87
CA LEU A 324 -10.10 -19.77 -24.41
C LEU A 324 -9.10 -20.26 -23.34
N GLY A 325 -9.22 -19.80 -22.09
CA GLY A 325 -8.35 -20.20 -20.99
C GLY A 325 -6.89 -19.80 -21.15
N ASN A 326 -6.00 -20.53 -20.48
CA ASN A 326 -4.55 -20.34 -20.60
C ASN A 326 -4.08 -20.95 -21.93
N VAL A 327 -3.54 -20.12 -22.82
CA VAL A 327 -3.08 -20.59 -24.13
C VAL A 327 -1.61 -20.98 -24.06
N TYR A 328 -1.26 -21.98 -23.26
CA TYR A 328 -0.02 -22.74 -23.43
C TYR A 328 -0.19 -24.16 -22.88
N ASN A 329 -0.24 -25.13 -23.79
CA ASN A 329 0.20 -26.49 -23.57
C ASN A 329 0.50 -27.13 -24.94
N LYS A 330 1.71 -26.88 -25.44
CA LYS A 330 2.60 -27.84 -26.10
C LYS A 330 3.94 -27.19 -26.38
#